data_AF-A0A7K4S8G6-F1
#
_entry.id   AF-A0A7K4S8G6-F1
#
_cell.length_a   1.000
_cell.length_b   1.000
_cell.length_c   1.000
_cell.angle_alpha   90.00
_cell.angle_beta   90.00
_cell.angle_gamma   90.00
#
_symmetry.space_group_name_H-M   'P 1'
#
loop_
_entity.id
_entity.type
_entity.pdbx_description
1 polymer ?
#
loop_
_entity_poly.entity_id
_entity_poly.type
_entity_poly.pdbx_seq_one_letter_code
_entity_poly.pdbx_strand_id
1 'polypeptide(L)'
;WPWIVSIQRPWRTATSHICGGSLISSRWVLTAAHCFFNERNVTKWRVVLGATRLSRPGPQAQVRRIRRVVSHKHYDSNTDRNDIALVELDWPVHCNDYIQLACVPDSAVRVSQLKACYVSDWG
;
A
#
# COMPACT_ATOMS: atom_id res chain seq x y z
N TRP A 1 2.61 -1.15 13.28
CA TRP A 1 2.55 -0.41 12.01
C TRP A 1 1.11 -0.36 11.49
N PRO A 2 0.18 0.36 12.14
CA PRO A 2 -1.25 0.31 11.80
C PRO A 2 -1.61 0.91 10.42
N TRP A 3 -0.67 1.60 9.77
CA TRP A 3 -0.82 2.10 8.40
C TRP A 3 -0.36 1.13 7.32
N ILE A 4 0.30 0.02 7.69
CA ILE A 4 0.79 -0.93 6.70
C ILE A 4 -0.38 -1.62 5.98
N VAL A 5 -0.26 -1.74 4.66
CA VAL A 5 -1.24 -2.46 3.85
C VAL A 5 -0.57 -3.52 3.00
N SER A 6 -1.26 -4.62 2.75
CA SER A 6 -0.87 -5.64 1.78
C SER A 6 -1.64 -5.44 0.48
N ILE A 7 -0.95 -5.14 -0.60
CA ILE A 7 -1.51 -5.12 -1.96
C ILE A 7 -1.45 -6.54 -2.51
N GLN A 8 -2.57 -7.04 -3.02
CA GLN A 8 -2.72 -8.41 -3.47
C GLN A 8 -3.35 -8.49 -4.86
N ARG A 9 -2.77 -9.34 -5.71
CA ARG A 9 -3.33 -9.66 -7.04
C ARG A 9 -3.86 -11.09 -7.09
N PRO A 10 -4.83 -11.40 -7.98
CA PRO A 10 -5.25 -12.78 -8.22
C PRO A 10 -4.07 -13.68 -8.62
N TRP A 11 -4.01 -14.88 -8.06
CA TRP A 11 -3.03 -15.90 -8.38
C TRP A 11 -3.68 -17.28 -8.36
N ARG A 12 -3.79 -17.91 -9.53
CA ARG A 12 -4.51 -19.18 -9.72
C ARG A 12 -5.95 -19.11 -9.14
N THR A 13 -6.21 -19.84 -8.06
CA THR A 13 -7.51 -19.92 -7.36
C THR A 13 -7.58 -19.04 -6.12
N ALA A 14 -6.53 -18.26 -5.82
CA ALA A 14 -6.42 -17.44 -4.63
C ALA A 14 -5.92 -16.02 -4.98
N THR A 15 -5.48 -15.29 -3.96
CA THR A 15 -4.80 -13.98 -4.10
C THR A 15 -3.43 -14.07 -3.46
N SER A 16 -2.42 -13.45 -4.06
CA SER A 16 -1.07 -13.37 -3.51
C SER A 16 -0.74 -11.94 -3.11
N HIS A 17 -0.08 -11.78 -1.97
CA HIS A 17 0.67 -10.56 -1.66
C HIS A 17 1.71 -10.32 -2.75
N ILE A 18 1.88 -9.05 -3.13
CA ILE A 18 2.89 -8.63 -4.11
C ILE A 18 3.71 -7.43 -3.65
N CYS A 19 3.11 -6.53 -2.87
CA CYS A 19 3.75 -5.31 -2.40
C CYS A 19 3.10 -4.83 -1.11
N GLY A 20 3.90 -4.15 -0.29
CA GLY A 20 3.44 -3.31 0.80
C GLY A 20 2.94 -1.93 0.33
N GLY A 21 2.40 -1.17 1.27
CA GLY A 21 2.05 0.23 1.10
C GLY A 21 1.69 0.88 2.43
N SER A 22 1.48 2.19 2.41
CA SER A 22 1.06 2.97 3.59
C SER A 22 -0.27 3.66 3.35
N LEU A 23 -1.23 3.48 4.25
CA LEU A 23 -2.50 4.19 4.23
C LEU A 23 -2.26 5.66 4.64
N ILE A 24 -2.41 6.60 3.70
CA ILE A 24 -2.16 8.03 3.94
C ILE A 24 -3.45 8.86 4.07
N SER A 25 -4.59 8.29 3.67
CA SER A 25 -5.93 8.80 3.96
C SER A 25 -6.93 7.65 3.95
N SER A 26 -8.19 7.89 4.33
CA SER A 26 -9.21 6.83 4.35
C SER A 26 -9.43 6.14 3.00
N ARG A 27 -9.04 6.74 1.86
CA ARG A 27 -9.18 6.17 0.52
C ARG A 27 -7.88 6.03 -0.27
N TRP A 28 -6.75 6.47 0.26
CA TRP A 28 -5.49 6.52 -0.49
C TRP A 28 -4.38 5.77 0.20
N VAL A 29 -3.75 4.88 -0.56
CA VAL A 29 -2.53 4.16 -0.18
C VAL A 29 -1.38 4.67 -1.03
N LEU A 30 -0.27 4.99 -0.38
CA LEU A 30 1.01 5.27 -1.02
C LEU A 30 1.82 3.98 -1.15
N THR A 31 2.41 3.74 -2.32
CA THR A 31 3.20 2.55 -2.62
C THR A 31 4.17 2.83 -3.77
N ALA A 32 4.86 1.81 -4.25
CA ALA A 32 5.78 1.87 -5.37
C ALA A 32 5.04 1.73 -6.72
N ALA A 33 5.55 2.39 -7.76
CA ALA A 33 5.02 2.31 -9.11
C ALA A 33 5.36 0.97 -9.78
N HIS A 34 6.52 0.39 -9.48
CA HIS A 34 6.97 -0.87 -10.06
C HIS A 34 6.01 -2.03 -9.74
N CYS A 35 5.29 -1.97 -8.62
CA CYS A 35 4.27 -2.95 -8.23
C CYS A 35 3.16 -3.13 -9.28
N PHE A 36 2.96 -2.12 -10.13
CA PHE A 36 1.92 -2.09 -11.16
C PHE A 36 2.50 -2.02 -12.58
N PHE A 37 3.81 -2.21 -12.73
CA PHE A 37 4.44 -2.22 -14.05
C PHE A 37 3.86 -3.36 -14.92
N ASN A 38 3.45 -3.04 -16.14
CA ASN A 38 2.76 -3.92 -17.10
C ASN A 38 1.38 -4.45 -16.66
N GLU A 39 0.81 -3.98 -15.55
CA GLU A 39 -0.49 -4.44 -15.06
C GLU A 39 -1.63 -3.63 -15.64
N ARG A 40 -2.39 -4.23 -16.56
CA ARG A 40 -3.46 -3.53 -17.30
C ARG A 40 -4.80 -3.46 -16.56
N ASN A 41 -5.04 -4.38 -15.62
CA ASN A 41 -6.33 -4.48 -14.94
C ASN A 41 -6.18 -4.79 -13.45
N VAL A 42 -6.27 -3.72 -12.64
CA VAL A 42 -6.20 -3.77 -11.18
C VAL A 42 -7.56 -3.96 -10.50
N THR A 43 -8.67 -4.03 -11.24
CA THR A 43 -10.02 -4.09 -10.63
C THR A 43 -10.28 -5.36 -9.82
N LYS A 44 -9.55 -6.45 -10.13
CA LYS A 44 -9.59 -7.71 -9.38
C LYS A 44 -8.61 -7.75 -8.20
N TRP A 45 -7.78 -6.71 -8.05
CA TRP A 45 -6.80 -6.62 -6.98
C TRP A 45 -7.47 -6.09 -5.71
N ARG A 46 -6.82 -6.36 -4.59
CA ARG A 46 -7.32 -5.94 -3.28
C ARG A 46 -6.21 -5.42 -2.40
N VAL A 47 -6.61 -4.55 -1.47
CA VAL A 47 -5.78 -4.05 -0.39
C VAL A 47 -6.31 -4.62 0.91
N VAL A 48 -5.43 -5.23 1.71
CA VAL A 48 -5.73 -5.79 3.03
C VAL A 48 -5.06 -4.92 4.10
N LEU A 49 -5.84 -4.47 5.08
CA LEU A 49 -5.40 -3.61 6.18
C LEU A 49 -5.74 -4.25 7.52
N GLY A 50 -5.01 -3.89 8.59
CA GLY A 50 -5.31 -4.33 9.95
C GLY A 50 -5.05 -5.81 10.23
N ALA A 51 -4.22 -6.46 9.39
CA ALA A 51 -3.87 -7.86 9.51
C ALA A 51 -2.44 -8.02 10.02
N THR A 52 -2.17 -8.95 10.94
CA THR A 52 -0.80 -9.35 11.28
C THR A 52 -0.34 -10.53 10.41
N ARG A 53 -1.22 -11.52 10.20
CA ARG A 53 -0.98 -12.68 9.32
C ARG A 53 -1.96 -12.66 8.16
N LEU A 54 -1.47 -12.64 6.91
CA LEU A 54 -2.34 -12.59 5.73
C LEU A 54 -3.19 -13.85 5.54
N SER A 55 -2.73 -15.01 6.02
CA SER A 55 -3.50 -16.26 6.01
C SER A 55 -4.65 -16.28 7.01
N ARG A 56 -4.60 -15.42 8.03
CA ARG A 56 -5.62 -15.25 9.08
C ARG A 56 -5.71 -13.78 9.48
N PRO A 57 -6.36 -12.93 8.64
CA PRO A 57 -6.34 -11.46 8.82
C PRO A 57 -6.90 -10.99 10.17
N GLY A 58 -7.81 -11.76 10.78
CA GLY A 58 -8.47 -11.41 12.02
C GLY A 58 -9.72 -10.54 11.82
N PRO A 59 -10.50 -10.30 12.89
CA PRO A 59 -11.81 -9.65 12.80
C PRO A 59 -11.75 -8.15 12.51
N GLN A 60 -10.63 -7.49 12.84
CA GLN A 60 -10.44 -6.06 12.62
C GLN A 60 -9.88 -5.74 11.23
N ALA A 61 -9.51 -6.76 10.46
CA ALA A 61 -8.96 -6.57 9.13
C ALA A 61 -10.03 -6.09 8.16
N GLN A 62 -9.64 -5.18 7.28
CA GLN A 62 -10.50 -4.65 6.24
C GLN A 62 -9.90 -4.94 4.88
N VAL A 63 -10.76 -5.31 3.94
CA VAL A 63 -10.41 -5.54 2.54
C VAL A 63 -11.12 -4.51 1.67
N ARG A 64 -10.38 -3.91 0.74
CA ARG A 64 -10.91 -2.98 -0.26
C ARG A 64 -10.44 -3.38 -1.65
N ARG A 65 -11.24 -3.10 -2.68
CA ARG A 65 -10.79 -3.25 -4.06
C ARG A 65 -10.05 -1.99 -4.50
N ILE A 66 -9.22 -2.13 -5.52
CA ILE A 66 -8.56 -0.99 -6.15
C ILE A 66 -9.53 -0.37 -7.16
N ARG A 67 -9.88 0.90 -6.95
CA ARG A 67 -10.63 1.71 -7.91
C ARG A 67 -9.75 2.12 -9.08
N ARG A 68 -8.57 2.66 -8.79
CA ARG A 68 -7.54 3.01 -9.78
C ARG A 68 -6.16 3.13 -9.14
N VAL A 69 -5.15 3.13 -9.99
CA VAL A 69 -3.76 3.44 -9.63
C VAL A 69 -3.32 4.67 -10.39
N VAL A 70 -2.61 5.56 -9.71
CA VAL A 70 -1.99 6.76 -10.26
C VAL A 70 -0.49 6.62 -10.04
N SER A 71 0.20 6.03 -11.01
CA SER A 71 1.67 5.97 -11.01
C SER A 71 2.26 7.33 -11.36
N HIS A 72 3.44 7.63 -10.82
CA HIS A 72 4.15 8.85 -11.18
C HIS A 72 4.41 8.89 -12.70
N LYS A 73 4.04 10.00 -13.34
CA LYS A 73 4.12 10.19 -14.81
C LYS A 73 5.51 10.02 -15.42
N HIS A 74 6.55 10.10 -14.59
CA HIS A 74 7.95 9.95 -14.99
C HIS A 74 8.62 8.73 -14.35
N TYR A 75 7.83 7.74 -13.91
CA TYR A 75 8.38 6.46 -13.48
C TYR A 75 9.14 5.80 -14.65
N ASP A 76 10.37 5.38 -14.39
CA ASP A 76 11.22 4.67 -15.34
C ASP A 76 11.55 3.28 -14.81
N SER A 77 11.02 2.25 -15.47
CA SER A 77 11.20 0.85 -15.07
C SER A 77 12.61 0.30 -15.29
N ASN A 78 13.48 1.02 -16.00
CA ASN A 78 14.88 0.59 -16.19
C ASN A 78 15.78 1.09 -15.06
N THR A 79 15.39 2.18 -14.39
CA THR A 79 16.22 2.86 -13.37
C THR A 79 15.56 2.98 -12.00
N ASP A 80 14.30 2.56 -11.88
CA ASP A 80 13.41 2.76 -10.72
C ASP A 80 13.27 4.24 -10.31
N ARG A 81 13.59 5.17 -11.22
CA ARG A 81 13.46 6.60 -10.94
C ARG A 81 11.98 6.96 -10.83
N ASN A 82 11.64 7.73 -9.80
CA ASN A 82 10.26 8.12 -9.48
C ASN A 82 9.34 6.91 -9.22
N ASP A 83 9.85 5.88 -8.56
CA ASP A 83 9.10 4.69 -8.16
C ASP A 83 8.09 4.97 -7.04
N ILE A 84 7.01 5.68 -7.39
CA ILE A 84 5.95 6.09 -6.47
C ILE A 84 4.60 6.05 -7.17
N ALA A 85 3.59 5.52 -6.49
CA ALA A 85 2.22 5.43 -6.96
C ALA A 85 1.22 5.64 -5.83
N LEU A 86 0.04 6.11 -6.22
CA LEU A 86 -1.13 6.21 -5.36
C LEU A 86 -2.19 5.19 -5.79
N VAL A 87 -2.71 4.45 -4.82
CA VAL A 87 -3.81 3.51 -5.01
C VAL A 87 -5.07 4.10 -4.39
N GLU A 88 -6.10 4.33 -5.21
CA GLU A 88 -7.42 4.76 -4.74
C GLU A 88 -8.27 3.54 -4.41
N LEU A 89 -8.81 3.49 -3.20
CA LEU A 89 -9.71 2.45 -2.73
C LEU A 89 -11.15 2.72 -3.20
N ASP A 90 -11.90 1.65 -3.52
CA ASP A 90 -13.30 1.72 -3.92
C ASP A 90 -14.20 2.34 -2.83
N TRP A 91 -13.93 1.98 -1.57
CA TRP A 91 -14.61 2.50 -0.38
C TRP A 91 -13.61 2.94 0.69
N PRO A 92 -13.98 3.92 1.54
CA PRO A 92 -13.10 4.39 2.59
C PRO A 92 -12.90 3.27 3.62
N VAL A 93 -11.74 3.28 4.25
CA VAL A 93 -11.41 2.41 5.37
C VAL A 93 -11.79 3.11 6.68
N HIS A 94 -12.34 2.35 7.61
CA HIS A 94 -12.63 2.86 8.95
C HIS A 94 -11.41 2.64 9.86
N CYS A 95 -10.87 3.70 10.44
CA CYS A 95 -9.75 3.59 11.36
C CYS A 95 -10.18 2.95 12.69
N ASN A 96 -9.26 2.19 13.30
CA ASN A 96 -9.40 1.54 14.61
C ASN A 96 -7.99 1.31 15.20
N ASP A 97 -7.88 0.53 16.27
CA ASP A 97 -6.59 0.24 16.92
C ASP A 97 -5.58 -0.50 16.01
N TYR A 98 -6.06 -1.15 14.94
CA TYR A 98 -5.25 -1.93 14.00
C TYR A 98 -5.05 -1.22 12.65
N ILE A 99 -5.81 -0.17 12.38
CA ILE A 99 -5.81 0.58 11.12
C ILE A 99 -5.79 2.07 11.42
N GLN A 100 -4.69 2.73 11.08
CA GLN A 100 -4.51 4.17 11.26
C GLN A 100 -3.80 4.77 10.05
N LEU A 101 -3.89 6.08 9.90
CA LEU A 101 -3.22 6.81 8.82
C LEU A 101 -1.74 7.03 9.16
N ALA A 102 -0.87 6.86 8.17
CA ALA A 102 0.50 7.36 8.22
C ALA A 102 0.51 8.87 7.97
N CYS A 103 1.38 9.58 8.67
CA CYS A 103 1.72 10.96 8.33
C CYS A 103 2.69 10.97 7.14
N VAL A 104 2.42 11.83 6.15
CA VAL A 104 3.38 12.16 5.09
C VAL A 104 4.32 13.24 5.64
N PRO A 105 5.65 13.09 5.52
CA PRO A 105 6.59 14.08 6.03
C PRO A 105 6.46 15.41 5.28
N ASP A 106 6.61 16.52 6.00
CA ASP A 106 6.82 17.83 5.40
C ASP A 106 8.24 17.91 4.81
N SER A 107 8.41 18.76 3.80
CA SER A 107 9.69 19.23 3.25
C SER A 107 10.72 19.66 4.31
N ALA A 108 10.29 20.08 5.50
CA ALA A 108 11.18 20.45 6.61
C ALA A 108 11.86 19.24 7.29
N VAL A 109 11.37 18.01 7.08
CA VAL A 109 11.91 16.81 7.75
C VAL A 109 13.30 16.48 7.24
N ARG A 110 14.29 16.54 8.13
CA ARG A 110 15.66 16.13 7.87
C ARG A 110 15.88 14.68 8.29
N VAL A 111 15.68 13.75 7.36
CA VAL A 111 15.82 12.30 7.60
C VAL A 111 17.21 11.95 8.15
N SER A 112 18.27 12.64 7.74
CA SER A 112 19.64 12.42 8.24
C SER A 112 19.83 12.71 9.72
N GLN A 113 18.89 13.42 10.35
CA GLN A 113 18.90 13.72 11.79
C GLN A 113 18.10 12.71 12.61
N LEU A 114 17.41 11.77 11.95
CA LEU A 114 16.69 10.69 12.64
C LEU A 114 17.68 9.60 13.06
N LYS A 115 17.57 9.14 14.31
CA LYS A 115 18.49 8.13 14.87
C LYS A 115 18.15 6.70 14.45
N ALA A 116 16.86 6.39 14.34
CA ALA A 116 16.37 5.07 13.98
C ALA A 116 15.12 5.20 13.11
N CYS A 117 15.11 4.44 12.02
CA CYS A 117 13.97 4.28 11.12
C CYS A 117 13.61 2.80 11.06
N TYR A 118 12.35 2.51 10.76
CA TYR A 118 11.82 1.16 10.74
C TYR A 118 11.06 0.91 9.45
N VAL A 119 11.11 -0.32 8.98
CA VAL A 119 10.37 -0.83 7.83
C VAL A 119 9.65 -2.11 8.26
N SER A 120 8.48 -2.35 7.69
CA SER A 120 7.68 -3.55 7.95
C SER A 120 7.01 -3.99 6.66
N ASP A 121 7.04 -5.29 6.39
CA ASP A 121 6.35 -5.93 5.26
C ASP A 121 6.09 -7.42 5.54
N TRP A 122 5.42 -8.10 4.60
CA TRP A 122 5.23 -9.56 4.57
C TRP A 122 6.13 -10.27 3.55
N GLY A 123 7.15 -9.57 3.02
CA GLY A 123 8.11 -10.04 2.03
C GLY A 123 9.55 -9.89 2.50
#